data_AF-A0A356UAT7-F1
#
_entry.id   AF-A0A356UAT7-F1
#
_cell.length_a   1.000
_cell.length_b   1.000
_cell.length_c   1.000
_cell.angle_alpha   90.00
_cell.angle_beta   90.00
_cell.angle_gamma   90.00
#
_symmetry.space_group_name_H-M   'P 1'
#
loop_
_entity.id
_entity.type
_entity.pdbx_description
1 polymer ?
#
loop_
_entity_poly.entity_id
_entity_poly.type
_entity_poly.pdbx_seq_one_letter_code
_entity_poly.pdbx_strand_id
1 'polypeptide(L)' 'TRGLVQAGKQVYAIGGEHLVSLPLIKSYRHRYPDLVVIQLDAHADLRSDYLGESLSHASVMRHVVE' A
#
# COMPACT_ATOMS: atom_id res chain seq x y z
N THR A 1 7.36 9.93 0.51
CA THR A 1 6.04 10.12 1.16
C THR A 1 6.11 10.29 2.68
N ARG A 2 6.91 9.48 3.39
CA ARG A 2 7.10 9.58 4.85
C ARG A 2 7.28 10.99 5.41
N GLY A 3 8.13 11.83 4.79
CA GLY A 3 8.33 13.21 5.22
C GLY A 3 7.07 14.09 5.14
N LEU A 4 6.23 13.89 4.11
CA LEU A 4 4.96 14.61 3.97
C LEU A 4 3.98 14.20 5.07
N VAL A 5 3.86 12.89 5.32
CA VAL A 5 3.01 12.32 6.37
C VAL A 5 3.46 12.78 7.76
N GLN A 6 4.78 12.80 8.02
CA GLN A 6 5.35 13.29 9.27
C GLN A 6 5.14 14.79 9.49
N ALA A 7 5.11 15.58 8.41
CA ALA A 7 4.76 16.99 8.43
C ALA A 7 3.24 17.23 8.58
N GLY A 8 2.44 16.19 8.88
CA GLY A 8 1.00 16.29 9.07
C GLY A 8 0.21 16.56 7.79
N LYS A 9 0.81 16.35 6.61
CA LYS A 9 0.13 16.58 5.32
C LYS A 9 -0.67 15.35 4.92
N GLN A 10 -1.91 15.57 4.48
CA GLN A 10 -2.69 14.55 3.80
C GLN A 10 -2.18 14.38 2.37
N VAL A 11 -1.81 13.15 2.02
CA VAL A 11 -1.28 12.80 0.70
C VAL A 11 -2.36 12.14 -0.14
N TYR A 12 -2.62 12.72 -1.30
CA TYR A 12 -3.39 12.12 -2.39
C TYR A 12 -2.41 11.81 -3.52
N ALA A 13 -2.39 10.57 -3.98
CA ALA A 13 -1.45 10.10 -4.99
C ALA A 13 -2.21 9.65 -6.25
N ILE A 14 -1.67 10.01 -7.40
CA ILE A 14 -2.08 9.45 -8.69
C ILE A 14 -0.95 8.50 -9.11
N GLY A 15 -1.27 7.22 -9.14
CA GLY A 15 -0.31 6.14 -9.37
C GLY A 15 -0.32 5.62 -10.80
N GLY A 16 0.41 4.53 -11.01
CA GLY A 16 0.30 3.66 -12.18
C GLY A 16 -0.37 2.35 -11.78
N GLU A 17 0.44 1.31 -11.59
CA GLU A 17 -0.02 0.00 -11.10
C GLU A 17 -0.15 -0.06 -9.56
N HIS A 18 -0.88 -1.06 -9.05
CA HIS A 18 -1.39 -1.03 -7.67
C HIS A 18 -0.30 -1.14 -6.59
N LEU A 19 0.88 -1.67 -6.90
CA LEU A 19 1.99 -1.80 -5.95
C LEU A 19 2.46 -0.44 -5.39
N VAL A 20 2.27 0.65 -6.13
CA VAL A 20 2.62 2.02 -5.69
C VAL A 20 1.91 2.42 -4.38
N SER A 21 0.81 1.75 -4.03
CA SER A 21 0.11 1.92 -2.75
C SER A 21 0.91 1.44 -1.55
N LEU A 22 1.78 0.42 -1.69
CA LEU A 22 2.52 -0.17 -0.58
C LEU A 22 3.39 0.84 0.20
N PRO A 23 4.29 1.62 -0.42
CA PRO A 23 5.09 2.61 0.31
C PRO A 23 4.26 3.76 0.89
N LEU A 24 3.10 4.07 0.31
CA LEU A 24 2.16 5.06 0.84
C LEU A 24 1.55 4.54 2.15
N ILE A 25 0.99 3.32 2.13
CA ILE A 25 0.39 2.67 3.30
C ILE A 25 1.43 2.51 4.41
N LYS A 26 2.63 2.00 4.10
CA LYS A 26 3.73 1.87 5.08
C LYS A 26 4.09 3.22 5.72
N SER A 27 4.09 4.31 4.94
CA SER A 27 4.34 5.67 5.46
C SER A 27 3.29 6.09 6.48
N TYR A 28 2.01 5.80 6.25
CA TYR A 28 0.93 6.09 7.18
C TYR A 28 0.92 5.17 8.41
N ARG A 29 1.26 3.89 8.26
CA ARG A 29 1.34 2.92 9.36
C ARG A 29 2.34 3.33 10.45
N HIS A 30 3.41 4.03 10.07
CA HIS A 30 4.37 4.61 11.02
C HIS A 30 3.77 5.76 11.86
N ARG A 31 2.78 6.48 11.34
CA ARG A 31 2.10 7.59 12.02
C ARG A 31 0.87 7.13 12.80
N TYR A 32 0.13 6.15 12.26
CA TYR A 32 -1.10 5.61 12.79
C TYR A 32 -0.94 4.10 13.05
N PRO A 33 -0.63 3.70 14.31
CA PRO A 33 -0.36 2.30 14.59
C PRO A 33 -1.55 1.35 14.41
N ASP A 34 -2.75 1.89 14.37
CA ASP A 34 -4.04 1.24 14.20
C ASP A 34 -4.66 1.53 12.82
N LEU A 35 -3.81 1.83 11.84
CA LEU A 35 -4.25 2.16 10.47
C LEU A 35 -5.15 1.07 9.89
N VAL A 36 -6.33 1.49 9.42
CA VAL A 36 -7.24 0.68 8.62
C VAL A 36 -7.04 1.01 7.15
N VAL A 37 -6.98 -0.02 6.30
CA VAL A 37 -6.91 0.11 4.84
C VAL A 37 -8.22 -0.36 4.23
N ILE A 38 -8.84 0.51 3.42
CA ILE A 38 -10.03 0.19 2.63
C ILE A 38 -9.59 0.03 1.18
N GLN A 39 -9.77 -1.18 0.64
CA GLN A 39 -9.46 -1.50 -0.75
C GLN A 39 -10.75 -1.58 -1.56
N LEU A 40 -10.79 -0.85 -2.67
CA LEU A 40 -11.85 -0.94 -3.67
C LEU A 40 -11.19 -1.41 -4.97
N ASP A 41 -11.32 -2.70 -5.26
CA ASP A 41 -10.73 -3.31 -6.43
C ASP A 41 -11.60 -4.49 -6.89
N ALA A 42 -11.50 -4.86 -8.16
CA ALA A 42 -12.08 -6.09 -8.68
C ALA A 42 -11.29 -7.33 -8.20
N HIS A 43 -10.03 -7.17 -7.81
CA HIS A 43 -9.12 -8.22 -7.40
C HIS A 43 -8.74 -8.09 -5.92
N ALA A 44 -8.48 -9.21 -5.25
CA ALA A 44 -8.08 -9.19 -3.85
C ALA A 44 -6.63 -8.72 -3.63
N ASP A 45 -5.75 -8.94 -4.61
CA ASP A 45 -4.31 -8.64 -4.54
C ASP A 45 -3.57 -9.30 -3.36
N LEU A 46 -4.01 -10.50 -2.99
CA LEU A 46 -3.49 -11.29 -1.86
C LEU A 46 -2.56 -12.46 -2.28
N ARG A 47 -2.09 -12.48 -3.54
CA ARG A 47 -1.18 -13.55 -3.98
C ARG A 47 0.16 -13.44 -3.25
N SER A 48 0.86 -14.56 -3.08
CA SER A 48 2.25 -14.59 -2.59
C SER A 48 3.20 -13.90 -3.56
N ASP A 49 2.99 -14.15 -4.86
CA ASP A 49 3.80 -13.65 -5.96
C ASP A 49 2.97 -13.63 -7.24
N TYR A 50 3.50 -12.93 -8.25
CA TYR A 50 3.00 -12.95 -9.61
C TYR A 50 4.18 -13.13 -10.57
N LEU A 51 4.17 -14.26 -11.29
CA LEU A 51 5.27 -14.66 -12.18
C LEU A 51 6.63 -14.75 -11.45
N GLY A 52 6.63 -15.17 -10.19
CA GLY A 52 7.84 -15.27 -9.37
C GLY A 52 8.28 -13.96 -8.71
N GLU A 53 7.58 -12.85 -8.94
CA GLU A 53 7.84 -11.58 -8.24
C GLU A 53 6.87 -11.38 -7.07
N SER A 54 7.44 -11.26 -5.87
CA SER A 54 6.69 -11.03 -4.64
C SER A 54 6.11 -9.63 -4.52
N LEU A 55 6.78 -8.62 -5.09
CA LEU A 55 6.35 -7.22 -5.11
C LEU A 55 5.69 -6.90 -6.45
N SER A 56 4.37 -7.09 -6.50
CA SER A 56 3.57 -6.90 -7.71
C SER A 56 2.22 -6.27 -7.39
N HIS A 57 1.53 -5.72 -8.39
CA HIS A 57 0.15 -5.26 -8.26
C HIS A 57 -0.77 -6.36 -7.69
N ALA A 58 -0.55 -7.62 -8.06
CA ALA A 58 -1.40 -8.74 -7.65
C ALA A 58 -1.10 -9.30 -6.24
N SER A 59 -0.09 -8.75 -5.56
CA SER A 59 0.34 -9.17 -4.21
C SER A 59 0.36 -8.02 -3.20
N VAL A 60 0.04 -6.79 -3.60
CA VAL A 60 0.21 -5.60 -2.74
C VAL A 60 -0.50 -5.73 -1.41
N MET A 61 -1.70 -6.31 -1.37
CA MET A 61 -2.48 -6.41 -0.15
C MET A 61 -2.01 -7.54 0.76
N ARG A 62 -1.34 -8.56 0.22
CA ARG A 62 -0.64 -9.56 1.04
C ARG A 62 0.38 -8.88 1.95
N HIS A 63 1.19 -7.97 1.38
CA HIS A 63 2.18 -7.18 2.12
C HIS A 63 1.59 -6.12 3.06
N VAL A 64 0.29 -5.82 2.94
CA VAL A 64 -0.40 -4.87 3.83
C VAL A 64 -0.93 -5.57 5.08
N VAL A 65 -1.36 -6.83 4.96
CA VAL A 65 -1.91 -7.60 6.08
C VAL A 65 -0.84 -8.36 6.87
N GLU A 66 0.34 -8.59 6.28
CA GLU A 66 1.54 -9.14 6.94
C GLU A 66 2.35 -8.05 7.68
#